data_AF-A0AAQ2GEH9-F1
#
_entry.id   AF-A0AAQ2GEH9-F1
#
_cell.length_a   1.000
_cell.length_b   1.000
_cell.length_c   1.000
_cell.angle_alpha   90.00
_cell.angle_beta   90.00
_cell.angle_gamma   90.00
#
_symmetry.space_group_name_H-M   'P 1'
#
loop_
_entity.id
_entity.type
_entity.pdbx_description
1 polymer ?
#
loop_
_entity_poly.entity_id
_entity_poly.type
_entity_poly.pdbx_seq_one_letter_code
_entity_poly.pdbx_strand_id
1 'polypeptide(L)'
;MANDTRARILETTGLLLRRRGYHGTSLNDILSASGAPRGSLYFHFPGGKDQLVVEVTRASVAEVTERLGAELAAESDPAVAVHHIYQSVARMLEDNEFSLGCPIAPVVLDAPNDVPDLEEICRSAFEQWIGLLRQAFVRAGVVERRARALALLVESSLEGLMVIARATRDRSSINVVADEVATLIEQAVLAGKATRQAESTAV
;
A
#
# COMPACT_ATOMS: atom_id res chain seq x y z
N MET A 1 -21.53 -13.40 16.25
CA MET A 1 -22.59 -13.93 15.35
C MET A 1 -23.12 -12.91 14.34
N ALA A 2 -23.37 -11.63 14.68
CA ALA A 2 -23.60 -10.58 13.66
C ALA A 2 -22.30 -9.85 13.24
N ASN A 3 -21.45 -9.52 14.22
CA ASN A 3 -20.16 -8.84 13.97
C ASN A 3 -19.19 -9.68 13.13
N ASP A 4 -19.26 -11.00 13.30
CA ASP A 4 -18.51 -11.99 12.54
C ASP A 4 -18.97 -12.06 11.07
N THR A 5 -20.29 -11.98 10.80
CA THR A 5 -20.81 -11.92 9.42
C THR A 5 -20.40 -10.63 8.71
N ARG A 6 -20.47 -9.48 9.40
CA ARG A 6 -20.03 -8.19 8.85
C ARG A 6 -18.53 -8.23 8.48
N ALA A 7 -17.70 -8.74 9.37
CA ALA A 7 -16.26 -8.88 9.15
C ALA A 7 -15.94 -9.77 7.94
N ARG A 8 -16.57 -10.97 7.85
CA ARG A 8 -16.38 -11.87 6.70
C ARG A 8 -16.77 -11.22 5.38
N ILE A 9 -17.87 -10.46 5.34
CA ILE A 9 -18.30 -9.75 4.12
C ILE A 9 -17.22 -8.74 3.68
N LEU A 10 -16.68 -7.95 4.62
CA LEU A 10 -15.63 -6.97 4.31
C LEU A 10 -14.33 -7.63 3.85
N GLU A 11 -13.87 -8.66 4.57
CA GLU A 11 -12.66 -9.42 4.23
C GLU A 11 -12.76 -10.02 2.82
N THR A 12 -13.87 -10.71 2.55
CA THR A 12 -14.14 -11.32 1.25
C THR A 12 -14.19 -10.28 0.14
N THR A 13 -14.84 -9.14 0.41
CA THR A 13 -14.92 -8.04 -0.55
C THR A 13 -13.53 -7.50 -0.87
N GLY A 14 -12.67 -7.29 0.13
CA GLY A 14 -11.28 -6.85 -0.09
C GLY A 14 -10.46 -7.82 -0.94
N LEU A 15 -10.57 -9.12 -0.67
CA LEU A 15 -9.89 -10.14 -1.48
C LEU A 15 -10.39 -10.17 -2.92
N LEU A 16 -11.71 -10.06 -3.14
CA LEU A 16 -12.28 -10.03 -4.48
C LEU A 16 -11.86 -8.78 -5.26
N LEU A 17 -11.92 -7.60 -4.64
CA LEU A 17 -11.47 -6.35 -5.25
C LEU A 17 -10.00 -6.41 -5.67
N ARG A 18 -9.13 -6.91 -4.79
CA ARG A 18 -7.68 -7.07 -5.10
C ARG A 18 -7.40 -8.01 -6.25
N ARG A 19 -8.25 -9.03 -6.42
CA ARG A 19 -8.11 -10.05 -7.47
C ARG A 19 -8.71 -9.63 -8.80
N ARG A 20 -9.89 -9.01 -8.77
CA ARG A 20 -10.79 -8.84 -9.93
C ARG A 20 -11.14 -7.38 -10.26
N GLY A 21 -10.74 -6.43 -9.43
CA GLY A 21 -11.13 -5.03 -9.58
C GLY A 21 -12.55 -4.75 -9.11
N TYR A 22 -12.97 -3.49 -9.27
CA TYR A 22 -14.29 -3.02 -8.92
C TYR A 22 -15.35 -3.66 -9.79
N HIS A 23 -15.31 -3.47 -11.11
CA HIS A 23 -16.32 -3.96 -12.04
C HIS A 23 -16.35 -5.48 -12.12
N GLY A 24 -15.20 -6.15 -11.95
CA GLY A 24 -15.10 -7.61 -11.88
C GLY A 24 -15.65 -8.26 -10.60
N THR A 25 -16.14 -7.47 -9.65
CA THR A 25 -16.71 -7.95 -8.37
C THR A 25 -18.18 -7.58 -8.25
N SER A 26 -19.09 -8.57 -8.24
CA SER A 26 -20.52 -8.35 -8.01
C SER A 26 -20.94 -8.60 -6.55
N LEU A 27 -22.11 -8.11 -6.14
CA LEU A 27 -22.71 -8.48 -4.84
C LEU A 27 -22.94 -9.99 -4.73
N ASN A 28 -23.23 -10.68 -5.83
CA ASN A 28 -23.41 -12.13 -5.83
C ASN A 28 -22.08 -12.86 -5.58
N ASP A 29 -20.98 -12.37 -6.15
CA ASP A 29 -19.64 -12.91 -5.86
C ASP A 29 -19.31 -12.77 -4.37
N ILE A 30 -19.59 -11.59 -3.79
CA ILE A 30 -19.35 -11.31 -2.37
C ILE A 30 -20.20 -12.24 -1.49
N LEU A 31 -21.50 -12.38 -1.78
CA LEU A 31 -22.39 -13.27 -1.03
C LEU A 31 -21.95 -14.74 -1.13
N SER A 32 -21.60 -15.19 -2.34
CA SER A 32 -21.13 -16.54 -2.60
C SER A 32 -19.84 -16.85 -1.82
N ALA A 33 -18.85 -15.96 -1.89
CA ALA A 33 -17.56 -16.16 -1.25
C ALA A 33 -17.59 -15.96 0.27
N SER A 34 -18.46 -15.08 0.80
CA SER A 34 -18.58 -14.84 2.25
C SER A 34 -19.49 -15.86 2.96
N GLY A 35 -20.29 -16.62 2.20
CA GLY A 35 -21.34 -17.50 2.72
C GLY A 35 -22.47 -16.76 3.44
N ALA A 36 -22.52 -15.43 3.36
CA ALA A 36 -23.51 -14.62 4.06
C ALA A 36 -24.87 -14.64 3.33
N PRO A 37 -26.00 -14.71 4.06
CA PRO A 37 -27.31 -14.53 3.46
C PRO A 37 -27.47 -13.13 2.85
N ARG A 38 -28.17 -13.02 1.71
CA ARG A 38 -28.44 -11.73 1.06
C ARG A 38 -29.09 -10.71 2.01
N GLY A 39 -30.01 -11.16 2.87
CA GLY A 39 -30.63 -10.30 3.88
C GLY A 39 -29.63 -9.69 4.88
N SER A 40 -28.60 -10.44 5.27
CA SER A 40 -27.55 -9.95 6.17
C SER A 40 -26.65 -8.90 5.50
N LEU A 41 -26.38 -9.03 4.20
CA LEU A 41 -25.61 -8.02 3.46
C LEU A 41 -26.36 -6.69 3.45
N TYR A 42 -27.63 -6.65 3.05
CA TYR A 42 -28.40 -5.41 3.02
C TYR A 42 -28.72 -4.86 4.42
N PHE A 43 -28.77 -5.73 5.44
CA PHE A 43 -28.87 -5.29 6.83
C PHE A 43 -27.62 -4.53 7.30
N HIS A 44 -26.41 -5.03 6.97
CA HIS A 44 -25.15 -4.40 7.36
C HIS A 44 -24.71 -3.27 6.41
N PHE A 45 -25.04 -3.38 5.13
CA PHE A 45 -24.60 -2.52 4.04
C PHE A 45 -25.79 -2.14 3.16
N PRO A 46 -26.72 -1.29 3.64
CA PRO A 46 -27.89 -0.89 2.87
C PRO A 46 -27.53 -0.13 1.59
N GLY A 47 -26.36 0.52 1.54
CA GLY A 47 -25.79 1.13 0.35
C GLY A 47 -25.18 0.14 -0.65
N GLY A 48 -25.26 -1.16 -0.38
CA GLY A 48 -24.86 -2.20 -1.32
C GLY A 48 -23.35 -2.24 -1.60
N LYS A 49 -23.00 -2.42 -2.87
CA LYS A 49 -21.61 -2.65 -3.30
C LYS A 49 -20.75 -1.42 -3.03
N ASP A 50 -21.22 -0.24 -3.37
CA ASP A 50 -20.42 0.99 -3.32
C ASP A 50 -20.04 1.30 -1.87
N GLN A 51 -21.00 1.15 -0.92
CA GLN A 51 -20.72 1.24 0.51
C GLN A 51 -19.66 0.22 0.94
N LEU A 52 -19.80 -1.04 0.51
CA LEU A 52 -18.83 -2.09 0.83
C LEU A 52 -17.42 -1.76 0.33
N VAL A 53 -17.30 -1.32 -0.93
CA VAL A 53 -15.99 -0.95 -1.51
C VAL A 53 -15.38 0.23 -0.76
N VAL A 54 -16.16 1.28 -0.45
CA VAL A 54 -15.67 2.44 0.32
C VAL A 54 -15.15 2.01 1.69
N GLU A 55 -15.91 1.20 2.42
CA GLU A 55 -15.51 0.73 3.75
C GLU A 55 -14.27 -0.15 3.72
N VAL A 56 -14.20 -1.08 2.78
CA VAL A 56 -13.04 -1.97 2.59
C VAL A 56 -11.80 -1.19 2.17
N THR A 57 -11.95 -0.22 1.28
CA THR A 57 -10.84 0.62 0.81
C THR A 57 -10.30 1.43 1.99
N ARG A 58 -11.18 2.05 2.79
CA ARG A 58 -10.77 2.80 3.99
C ARG A 58 -10.06 1.92 5.02
N ALA A 59 -10.58 0.72 5.29
CA ALA A 59 -9.95 -0.23 6.20
C ALA A 59 -8.56 -0.67 5.69
N SER A 60 -8.46 -0.97 4.40
CA SER A 60 -7.19 -1.37 3.79
C SER A 60 -6.15 -0.25 3.79
N VAL A 61 -6.57 1.00 3.56
CA VAL A 61 -5.70 2.16 3.68
C VAL A 61 -5.17 2.31 5.10
N ALA A 62 -6.05 2.21 6.11
CA ALA A 62 -5.65 2.29 7.50
C ALA A 62 -4.63 1.20 7.88
N GLU A 63 -4.86 -0.05 7.47
CA GLU A 63 -3.97 -1.18 7.72
C GLU A 63 -2.58 -0.98 7.08
N VAL A 64 -2.54 -0.58 5.80
CA VAL A 64 -1.26 -0.32 5.11
C VAL A 64 -0.53 0.86 5.73
N THR A 65 -1.23 1.95 6.06
CA THR A 65 -0.64 3.12 6.72
C THR A 65 -0.04 2.75 8.07
N GLU A 66 -0.75 1.98 8.90
CA GLU A 66 -0.28 1.52 10.21
C GLU A 66 0.97 0.64 10.06
N ARG A 67 0.92 -0.35 9.17
CA ARG A 67 2.06 -1.24 8.93
C ARG A 67 3.28 -0.50 8.40
N LEU A 68 3.10 0.37 7.42
CA LEU A 68 4.18 1.20 6.86
C LEU A 68 4.80 2.10 7.93
N GLY A 69 3.96 2.75 8.74
CA GLY A 69 4.42 3.59 9.85
C GLY A 69 5.21 2.79 10.89
N ALA A 70 4.75 1.58 11.23
CA ALA A 70 5.43 0.69 12.17
C ALA A 70 6.79 0.19 11.63
N GLU A 71 6.85 -0.24 10.37
CA GLU A 71 8.11 -0.68 9.72
C GLU A 71 9.14 0.46 9.68
N LEU A 72 8.71 1.68 9.34
CA LEU A 72 9.57 2.89 9.33
C LEU A 72 9.97 3.39 10.73
N ALA A 73 9.25 3.00 11.78
CA ALA A 73 9.56 3.37 13.16
C ALA A 73 10.45 2.33 13.87
N ALA A 74 10.35 1.07 13.47
CA ALA A 74 11.10 -0.04 14.06
C ALA A 74 12.58 -0.05 13.66
N GLU A 75 12.92 0.57 12.54
CA GLU A 75 14.29 0.63 12.02
C GLU A 75 14.76 2.09 11.86
N SER A 76 15.94 2.37 12.41
CA SER A 76 16.56 3.70 12.39
C SER A 76 17.26 4.03 11.08
N ASP A 77 17.74 3.01 10.36
CA ASP A 77 18.29 3.17 9.03
C ASP A 77 17.18 3.11 7.97
N PRO A 78 16.85 4.22 7.29
CA PRO A 78 15.78 4.22 6.31
C PRO A 78 16.02 3.30 5.12
N ALA A 79 17.28 2.98 4.78
CA ALA A 79 17.57 2.06 3.68
C ALA A 79 17.19 0.62 4.06
N VAL A 80 17.51 0.21 5.30
CA VAL A 80 17.14 -1.09 5.85
C VAL A 80 15.62 -1.19 6.03
N ALA A 81 14.98 -0.14 6.55
CA ALA A 81 13.53 -0.08 6.70
C ALA A 81 12.80 -0.27 5.36
N VAL A 82 13.28 0.43 4.32
CA VAL A 82 12.76 0.28 2.96
C VAL A 82 12.99 -1.13 2.44
N HIS A 83 14.18 -1.70 2.60
CA HIS A 83 14.43 -3.10 2.21
C HIS A 83 13.43 -4.08 2.83
N HIS A 84 13.15 -3.93 4.12
CA HIS A 84 12.13 -4.73 4.81
C HIS A 84 10.72 -4.56 4.22
N ILE A 85 10.33 -3.34 3.84
CA ILE A 85 9.06 -3.08 3.15
C ILE A 85 8.97 -3.87 1.84
N TYR A 86 10.01 -3.82 0.99
CA TYR A 86 10.05 -4.61 -0.26
C TYR A 86 9.95 -6.11 0.01
N GLN A 87 10.69 -6.62 1.00
CA GLN A 87 10.61 -8.04 1.37
C GLN A 87 9.22 -8.44 1.91
N SER A 88 8.58 -7.55 2.66
CA SER A 88 7.21 -7.74 3.19
C SER A 88 6.22 -7.88 2.04
N VAL A 89 6.33 -7.02 1.02
CA VAL A 89 5.54 -7.12 -0.21
C VAL A 89 5.85 -8.39 -1.00
N ALA A 90 7.12 -8.77 -1.15
CA ALA A 90 7.52 -9.99 -1.84
C ALA A 90 6.92 -11.24 -1.19
N ARG A 91 6.98 -11.35 0.14
CA ARG A 91 6.37 -12.45 0.91
C ARG A 91 4.85 -12.47 0.73
N MET A 92 4.19 -11.32 0.86
CA MET A 92 2.74 -11.21 0.67
C MET A 92 2.30 -11.72 -0.70
N LEU A 93 3.07 -11.43 -1.76
CA LEU A 93 2.78 -11.93 -3.10
C LEU A 93 2.92 -13.45 -3.18
N GLU A 94 4.01 -14.03 -2.67
CA GLU A 94 4.25 -15.47 -2.67
C GLU A 94 3.18 -16.23 -1.87
N ASP A 95 2.91 -15.78 -0.64
CA ASP A 95 1.93 -16.40 0.26
C ASP A 95 0.51 -16.42 -0.34
N ASN A 96 0.25 -15.53 -1.30
CA ASN A 96 -1.03 -15.42 -1.99
C ASN A 96 -0.97 -15.84 -3.47
N GLU A 97 0.03 -16.64 -3.85
CA GLU A 97 0.19 -17.20 -5.19
C GLU A 97 0.17 -16.11 -6.29
N PHE A 98 0.72 -14.94 -5.98
CA PHE A 98 0.76 -13.74 -6.80
C PHE A 98 -0.62 -13.21 -7.23
N SER A 99 -1.68 -13.60 -6.52
CA SER A 99 -3.06 -13.21 -6.83
C SER A 99 -3.47 -11.85 -6.23
N LEU A 100 -2.68 -11.34 -5.28
CA LEU A 100 -2.90 -10.07 -4.62
C LEU A 100 -1.86 -9.02 -5.06
N GLY A 101 -2.09 -7.77 -4.67
CA GLY A 101 -1.20 -6.63 -4.92
C GLY A 101 -1.60 -5.48 -4.00
N CYS A 102 -1.32 -4.24 -4.41
CA CYS A 102 -1.81 -3.06 -3.70
C CYS A 102 -3.33 -3.15 -3.47
N PRO A 103 -3.82 -2.86 -2.25
CA PRO A 103 -5.24 -2.97 -1.96
C PRO A 103 -6.10 -1.93 -2.68
N ILE A 104 -5.53 -0.76 -3.01
CA ILE A 104 -6.27 0.36 -3.62
C ILE A 104 -6.03 0.52 -5.12
N ALA A 105 -4.93 -0.01 -5.67
CA ALA A 105 -4.63 0.15 -7.10
C ALA A 105 -5.75 -0.38 -8.02
N PRO A 106 -6.39 -1.53 -7.78
CA PRO A 106 -7.52 -1.97 -8.59
C PRO A 106 -8.73 -1.05 -8.50
N VAL A 107 -8.93 -0.36 -7.36
CA VAL A 107 -9.98 0.63 -7.21
C VAL A 107 -9.65 1.88 -8.02
N VAL A 108 -8.40 2.36 -7.97
CA VAL A 108 -7.94 3.50 -8.76
C VAL A 108 -8.07 3.28 -10.26
N LEU A 109 -7.81 2.06 -10.73
CA LEU A 109 -7.82 1.73 -12.16
C LEU A 109 -9.20 1.39 -12.73
N ASP A 110 -10.13 0.92 -11.89
CA ASP A 110 -11.37 0.27 -12.33
C ASP A 110 -12.64 0.80 -11.66
N ALA A 111 -12.55 1.69 -10.66
CA ALA A 111 -13.75 2.30 -10.08
C ALA A 111 -14.33 3.38 -11.01
N PRO A 112 -15.66 3.56 -11.02
CA PRO A 112 -16.29 4.58 -11.82
C PRO A 112 -16.04 5.97 -11.23
N ASN A 113 -15.98 6.99 -12.10
CA ASN A 113 -15.70 8.39 -11.71
C ASN A 113 -16.82 9.05 -10.88
N ASP A 114 -17.96 8.37 -10.69
CA ASP A 114 -19.13 8.86 -9.99
C ASP A 114 -19.21 8.39 -8.53
N VAL A 115 -18.11 7.85 -7.98
CA VAL A 115 -17.96 7.56 -6.54
C VAL A 115 -16.86 8.45 -5.94
N PRO A 116 -17.14 9.74 -5.65
CA PRO A 116 -16.13 10.72 -5.21
C PRO A 116 -15.36 10.31 -3.96
N ASP A 117 -16.01 9.59 -3.04
CA ASP A 117 -15.38 9.10 -1.81
C ASP A 117 -14.19 8.17 -2.11
N LEU A 118 -14.25 7.34 -3.16
CA LEU A 118 -13.16 6.42 -3.50
C LEU A 118 -11.95 7.18 -4.06
N GLU A 119 -12.18 8.19 -4.91
CA GLU A 119 -11.10 9.01 -5.46
C GLU A 119 -10.33 9.73 -4.35
N GLU A 120 -11.04 10.38 -3.43
CA GLU A 120 -10.44 11.09 -2.29
C GLU A 120 -9.65 10.14 -1.38
N ILE A 121 -10.22 8.96 -1.05
CA ILE A 121 -9.57 7.97 -0.19
C ILE A 121 -8.27 7.49 -0.85
N CYS A 122 -8.29 7.14 -2.13
CA CYS A 122 -7.12 6.62 -2.83
C CYS A 122 -6.04 7.70 -3.01
N ARG A 123 -6.41 8.93 -3.37
CA ARG A 123 -5.46 10.05 -3.44
C ARG A 123 -4.81 10.31 -2.09
N SER A 124 -5.62 10.46 -1.04
CA SER A 124 -5.14 10.71 0.31
C SER A 124 -4.22 9.58 0.81
N ALA A 125 -4.52 8.34 0.45
CA ALA A 125 -3.69 7.18 0.80
C ALA A 125 -2.29 7.26 0.20
N PHE A 126 -2.16 7.47 -1.12
CA PHE A 126 -0.85 7.60 -1.75
C PHE A 126 -0.08 8.82 -1.23
N GLU A 127 -0.75 9.96 -1.04
CA GLU A 127 -0.14 11.16 -0.44
C GLU A 127 0.40 10.87 0.97
N GLN A 128 -0.35 10.10 1.76
CA GLN A 128 0.05 9.70 3.10
C GLN A 128 1.24 8.74 3.10
N TRP A 129 1.23 7.68 2.27
CA TRP A 129 2.31 6.70 2.21
C TRP A 129 3.63 7.31 1.71
N ILE A 130 3.55 8.10 0.63
CA ILE A 130 4.70 8.90 0.14
C ILE A 130 5.16 9.88 1.22
N GLY A 131 4.22 10.49 1.95
CA GLY A 131 4.50 11.38 3.06
C GLY A 131 5.28 10.71 4.19
N LEU A 132 4.91 9.49 4.60
CA LEU A 132 5.57 8.72 5.64
C LEU A 132 7.02 8.38 5.27
N LEU A 133 7.23 7.87 4.05
CA LEU A 133 8.56 7.56 3.50
C LEU A 133 9.43 8.82 3.46
N ARG A 134 8.90 9.91 2.90
CA ARG A 134 9.60 11.20 2.82
C ARG A 134 10.03 11.68 4.21
N GLN A 135 9.12 11.64 5.19
CA GLN A 135 9.43 12.07 6.55
C GLN A 135 10.51 11.20 7.20
N ALA A 136 10.49 9.88 6.97
CA ALA A 136 11.55 8.99 7.46
C ALA A 136 12.93 9.38 6.90
N PHE A 137 13.00 9.66 5.59
CA PHE A 137 14.25 10.08 4.95
C PHE A 137 14.74 11.44 5.45
N VAL A 138 13.83 12.40 5.66
CA VAL A 138 14.17 13.71 6.24
C VAL A 138 14.69 13.57 7.66
N ARG A 139 14.09 12.71 8.49
CA ARG A 139 14.58 12.44 9.86
C ARG A 139 15.97 11.82 9.87
N ALA A 140 16.28 10.95 8.90
CA ALA A 140 17.62 10.43 8.67
C ALA A 140 18.58 11.48 8.06
N GLY A 141 18.05 12.64 7.70
CA GLY A 141 18.78 13.82 7.30
C GLY A 141 19.03 13.95 5.80
N VAL A 142 18.22 13.29 4.99
CA VAL A 142 18.16 13.56 3.54
C VAL A 142 17.48 14.91 3.31
N VAL A 143 18.00 15.72 2.38
CA VAL A 143 17.40 17.01 2.01
C VAL A 143 16.00 16.80 1.45
N GLU A 144 15.04 17.63 1.87
CA GLU A 144 13.59 17.55 1.55
C GLU A 144 13.29 17.20 0.09
N ARG A 145 13.90 17.92 -0.87
CA ARG A 145 13.69 17.67 -2.30
C ARG A 145 14.11 16.25 -2.71
N ARG A 146 15.25 15.76 -2.20
CA ARG A 146 15.74 14.41 -2.48
C ARG A 146 14.91 13.36 -1.76
N ALA A 147 14.51 13.61 -0.51
CA ALA A 147 13.62 12.74 0.25
C ALA A 147 12.28 12.54 -0.47
N ARG A 148 11.67 13.61 -0.99
CA ARG A 148 10.43 13.51 -1.78
C ARG A 148 10.60 12.67 -3.05
N ALA A 149 11.71 12.86 -3.76
CA ALA A 149 11.98 12.08 -4.97
C ALA A 149 12.21 10.59 -4.67
N LEU A 150 12.92 10.26 -3.58
CA LEU A 150 13.13 8.88 -3.16
C LEU A 150 11.83 8.22 -2.68
N ALA A 151 10.98 8.94 -1.95
CA ALA A 151 9.69 8.42 -1.51
C ALA A 151 8.78 8.07 -2.70
N LEU A 152 8.74 8.93 -3.72
CA LEU A 152 8.05 8.66 -4.97
C LEU A 152 8.65 7.48 -5.74
N LEU A 153 9.98 7.31 -5.71
CA LEU A 153 10.66 6.18 -6.34
C LEU A 153 10.30 4.86 -5.65
N VAL A 154 10.30 4.84 -4.32
CA VAL A 154 9.90 3.66 -3.53
C VAL A 154 8.46 3.28 -3.87
N GLU A 155 7.53 4.22 -3.75
CA GLU A 155 6.11 3.94 -4.00
C GLU A 155 5.84 3.49 -5.45
N SER A 156 6.38 4.23 -6.43
CA SER A 156 6.14 3.91 -7.84
C SER A 156 6.76 2.58 -8.27
N SER A 157 7.93 2.22 -7.72
CA SER A 157 8.54 0.93 -8.02
C SER A 157 7.83 -0.22 -7.30
N LEU A 158 7.34 -0.08 -6.06
CA LEU A 158 6.51 -1.10 -5.42
C LEU A 158 5.27 -1.43 -6.24
N GLU A 159 4.54 -0.40 -6.70
CA GLU A 159 3.36 -0.60 -7.54
C GLU A 159 3.71 -1.30 -8.87
N GLY A 160 4.75 -0.82 -9.56
CA GLY A 160 5.20 -1.45 -10.80
C GLY A 160 5.68 -2.89 -10.61
N LEU A 161 6.39 -3.17 -9.53
CA LEU A 161 6.93 -4.50 -9.24
C LEU A 161 5.85 -5.49 -8.84
N MET A 162 4.80 -5.06 -8.12
CA MET A 162 3.65 -5.93 -7.86
C MET A 162 2.97 -6.37 -9.15
N VAL A 163 2.85 -5.47 -10.14
CA VAL A 163 2.32 -5.80 -11.47
C VAL A 163 3.24 -6.78 -12.21
N ILE A 164 4.56 -6.50 -12.25
CA ILE A 164 5.54 -7.35 -12.91
C ILE A 164 5.56 -8.74 -12.27
N ALA A 165 5.71 -8.82 -10.95
CA ALA A 165 5.75 -10.07 -10.21
C ALA A 165 4.47 -10.89 -10.36
N ARG A 166 3.30 -10.25 -10.46
CA ARG A 166 2.04 -10.92 -10.77
C ARG A 166 2.02 -11.52 -12.18
N ALA A 167 2.54 -10.81 -13.17
CA ALA A 167 2.60 -11.27 -14.55
C ALA A 167 3.61 -12.40 -14.75
N THR A 168 4.77 -12.32 -14.09
CA THR A 168 5.86 -13.31 -14.22
C THR A 168 5.78 -14.45 -13.22
N ARG A 169 4.96 -14.30 -12.16
CA ARG A 169 4.93 -15.18 -10.98
C ARG A 169 6.31 -15.33 -10.33
N ASP A 170 7.06 -14.23 -10.30
CA ASP A 170 8.43 -14.20 -9.81
C ASP A 170 8.70 -12.92 -8.99
N ARG A 171 9.11 -13.11 -7.73
CA ARG A 171 9.48 -12.01 -6.83
C ARG A 171 10.93 -11.55 -6.96
N SER A 172 11.77 -12.21 -7.77
CA SER A 172 13.20 -11.89 -7.89
C SER A 172 13.42 -10.41 -8.26
N SER A 173 12.57 -9.88 -9.14
CA SER A 173 12.56 -8.46 -9.55
C SER A 173 12.39 -7.50 -8.38
N ILE A 174 11.62 -7.88 -7.35
CA ILE A 174 11.41 -7.07 -6.15
C ILE A 174 12.71 -6.93 -5.37
N ASN A 175 13.44 -8.02 -5.17
CA ASN A 175 14.70 -8.00 -4.43
C ASN A 175 15.76 -7.17 -5.18
N VAL A 176 15.87 -7.33 -6.50
CA VAL A 176 16.83 -6.59 -7.32
C VAL A 176 16.61 -5.08 -7.20
N VAL A 177 15.36 -4.63 -7.29
CA VAL A 177 15.06 -3.20 -7.17
C VAL A 177 15.17 -2.72 -5.72
N ALA A 178 14.87 -3.57 -4.73
CA ALA A 178 15.05 -3.23 -3.32
C ALA A 178 16.51 -2.86 -3.00
N ASP A 179 17.47 -3.62 -3.54
CA ASP A 179 18.91 -3.36 -3.33
C ASP A 179 19.36 -2.04 -3.97
N GLU A 180 18.88 -1.75 -5.19
CA GLU A 180 19.16 -0.48 -5.88
C GLU A 180 18.57 0.73 -5.15
N VAL A 181 17.32 0.61 -4.70
CA VAL A 181 16.62 1.68 -3.98
C VAL A 181 17.27 1.92 -2.61
N ALA A 182 17.64 0.86 -1.88
CA ALA A 182 18.37 0.97 -0.63
C ALA A 182 19.71 1.70 -0.82
N THR A 183 20.49 1.33 -1.84
CA THR A 183 21.75 2.00 -2.19
C THR A 183 21.56 3.50 -2.45
N LEU A 184 20.52 3.88 -3.18
CA LEU A 184 20.20 5.30 -3.44
C LEU A 184 19.81 6.07 -2.18
N ILE A 185 19.18 5.42 -1.21
CA ILE A 185 18.82 6.01 0.08
C ILE A 185 20.07 6.18 0.95
N GLU A 186 20.92 5.15 1.05
CA GLU A 186 22.19 5.20 1.80
C GLU A 186 23.07 6.35 1.33
N GLN A 187 23.27 6.47 0.02
CA GLN A 187 24.04 7.55 -0.58
C GLN A 187 23.44 8.93 -0.25
N ALA A 188 22.12 9.06 -0.25
CA ALA A 188 21.44 10.30 0.09
C ALA A 188 21.59 10.67 1.57
N VAL A 189 21.55 9.67 2.47
CA VAL A 189 21.78 9.87 3.91
C VAL A 189 23.22 10.31 4.18
N LEU A 190 24.20 9.65 3.54
CA LEU A 190 25.62 10.01 3.65
C LEU A 190 25.89 11.44 3.16
N ALA A 191 25.35 11.80 1.99
CA ALA A 191 25.47 13.15 1.45
C ALA A 191 24.87 14.20 2.40
N GLY A 192 23.68 13.94 2.95
CA GLY A 192 23.02 14.83 3.90
C GLY A 192 23.79 15.02 5.22
N LYS A 193 24.47 13.97 5.71
CA LYS A 193 25.35 14.05 6.89
C LYS A 193 26.59 14.90 6.61
N ALA A 194 27.22 14.75 5.45
CA ALA A 194 28.39 15.52 5.05
C ALA A 194 28.09 17.03 4.96
N THR A 195 26.95 17.41 4.37
CA THR A 195 26.51 18.82 4.30
C THR A 195 26.34 19.43 5.69
N ARG A 196 25.68 18.75 6.62
CA ARG A 196 25.50 19.24 8.00
C ARG A 196 26.82 19.40 8.75
N GLN A 197 27.76 18.48 8.56
CA GLN A 197 29.08 18.59 9.19
C GLN A 197 29.84 19.81 8.69
N ALA A 198 29.82 20.08 7.38
CA ALA A 198 30.47 21.26 6.80
C ALA A 198 29.85 22.58 7.28
N GLU A 199 28.54 22.63 7.49
CA GLU A 199 27.85 23.80 8.05
C GLU A 199 28.21 24.03 9.53
N SER A 200 28.42 22.95 10.30
CA SER A 200 28.77 23.04 11.72
C SER A 200 30.23 23.45 11.99
N THR A 201 31.17 23.18 11.07
CA THR A 201 32.57 23.61 11.18
C THR A 201 32.82 25.03 10.65
N ALA A 202 31.83 25.62 9.98
CA ALA A 202 31.90 26.99 9.46
C ALA A 202 31.42 28.07 10.46
N VAL A 203 30.95 27.65 11.65
CA VAL A 203 30.51 28.50 12.78
C VAL A 203 31.54 28.44 13.90
#